data_AF-A0A2A4E706-F1
#
_entry.id   AF-A0A2A4E706-F1
#
_cell.length_a   1.000
_cell.length_b   1.000
_cell.length_c   1.000
_cell.angle_alpha   90.00
_cell.angle_beta   90.00
_cell.angle_gamma   90.00
#
_symmetry.space_group_name_H-M   'P 1'
#
loop_
_entity.id
_entity.type
_entity.pdbx_description
1 polymer ?
#
loop_
_entity_poly.entity_id
_entity_poly.type
_entity_poly.pdbx_seq_one_letter_code
_entity_poly.pdbx_strand_id
1 'polypeptide(L)'
;MNKQVIFIIIAILAGIGLVGVFALQLIRPDATATLINFLFQLLMLLGGFGGLAAMQAQQNKEIETIKTNTNGTLSRKDEEIAALRATLAEHAPQALVETDTAAIPITRAQLRQERESD
;
A
#
# COMPACT_ATOMS: atom_id res chain seq x y z
N MET A 1 3.86 -0.03 -20.84
CA MET A 1 5.18 -0.44 -21.38
C MET A 1 5.52 -1.80 -20.78
N ASN A 2 5.83 -2.81 -21.60
CA ASN A 2 6.16 -4.15 -21.08
C ASN A 2 7.41 -4.02 -20.19
N LYS A 3 7.36 -4.55 -18.95
CA LYS A 3 8.47 -4.47 -17.97
C LYS A 3 9.79 -5.00 -18.54
N GLN A 4 9.69 -5.97 -19.46
CA GLN A 4 10.84 -6.51 -20.19
C GLN A 4 11.49 -5.47 -21.11
N VAL A 5 10.71 -4.60 -21.77
CA VAL A 5 11.24 -3.56 -22.68
C VAL A 5 12.06 -2.53 -21.91
N ILE A 6 11.64 -2.15 -20.70
CA ILE A 6 12.41 -1.23 -19.83
C ILE A 6 13.75 -1.85 -19.44
N PHE A 7 13.75 -3.12 -19.03
CA PHE A 7 14.99 -3.84 -18.67
C PHE A 7 15.98 -3.93 -19.84
N ILE A 8 15.47 -4.22 -21.05
CA ILE A 8 16.29 -4.28 -22.26
C ILE A 8 16.91 -2.92 -22.57
N ILE A 9 16.14 -1.83 -22.48
CA ILE A 9 16.64 -0.47 -22.73
C ILE A 9 17.74 -0.10 -21.71
N ILE A 10 17.53 -0.41 -20.43
CA ILE A 10 18.52 -0.16 -19.37
C ILE A 10 19.80 -0.98 -19.62
N ALA A 11 19.67 -2.25 -20.01
CA ALA A 11 20.81 -3.11 -20.31
C ALA A 11 21.64 -2.59 -21.50
N ILE A 12 20.96 -2.11 -22.56
CA ILE A 12 21.62 -1.51 -23.73
C ILE A 12 22.35 -0.21 -23.33
N LEU A 13 21.70 0.67 -22.57
CA LEU A 13 22.32 1.91 -22.08
C LEU A 13 23.52 1.63 -21.18
N ALA A 14 23.41 0.65 -20.28
CA ALA A 14 24.51 0.23 -19.43
C ALA A 14 25.69 -0.30 -20.27
N GLY A 15 25.41 -1.13 -21.27
CA GLY A 15 26.42 -1.66 -22.19
C GLY A 15 27.14 -0.56 -22.98
N ILE A 16 26.40 0.38 -23.56
CA ILE A 16 26.98 1.53 -24.29
C ILE A 16 27.83 2.39 -23.36
N GLY A 17 27.35 2.65 -22.14
CA GLY A 17 28.11 3.39 -21.14
C GLY A 17 29.42 2.71 -20.78
N LEU A 18 29.43 1.39 -20.62
CA LEU A 18 30.62 0.60 -20.29
C LEU A 18 31.64 0.61 -21.44
N VAL A 19 31.18 0.48 -22.69
CA VAL A 19 32.04 0.62 -23.88
C VAL A 19 32.62 2.04 -23.98
N GLY A 20 31.79 3.06 -23.69
CA GLY A 20 32.22 4.45 -23.65
C GLY A 20 33.32 4.70 -22.61
N VAL A 21 33.18 4.12 -21.41
CA VAL A 21 34.22 4.17 -20.35
C VAL A 21 35.51 3.52 -20.83
N PHE A 22 35.43 2.33 -21.42
CA PHE A 22 36.61 1.61 -21.91
C PHE A 22 37.35 2.37 -23.02
N ALA A 23 36.60 2.96 -23.96
CA ALA A 23 37.17 3.79 -25.03
C ALA A 23 37.80 5.08 -24.49
N LEU A 24 37.15 5.74 -23.53
CA LEU A 24 37.69 6.94 -22.88
C LEU A 24 38.96 6.63 -22.08
N GLN A 25 39.03 5.48 -21.43
CA GLN A 25 40.21 5.08 -20.67
C GLN A 25 41.47 4.95 -21.55
N LEU A 26 41.29 4.60 -22.83
CA LEU A 26 42.37 4.49 -23.81
C LEU A 26 42.74 5.84 -24.46
N ILE A 27 41.77 6.75 -24.65
CA ILE A 27 41.96 7.98 -25.43
C ILE A 27 42.17 9.22 -24.53
N ARG A 28 41.45 9.30 -23.41
CA ARG A 28 41.50 10.38 -22.41
C ARG A 28 41.25 9.83 -21.00
N PRO A 29 42.28 9.19 -20.40
CA PRO A 29 42.15 8.54 -19.09
C PRO A 29 41.71 9.51 -17.98
N ASP A 30 42.06 10.77 -18.11
CA ASP A 30 41.69 11.92 -17.28
C ASP A 30 40.19 12.20 -17.22
N ALA A 31 39.44 11.93 -18.30
CA ALA A 31 37.99 12.15 -18.35
C ALA A 31 37.16 10.92 -17.92
N THR A 32 37.81 9.77 -17.72
CA THR A 32 37.16 8.50 -17.40
C THR A 32 36.44 8.53 -16.05
N ALA A 33 37.03 9.17 -15.04
CA ALA A 33 36.44 9.26 -13.70
C ALA A 33 35.08 9.97 -13.72
N THR A 34 34.97 11.04 -14.51
CA THR A 34 33.72 11.80 -14.67
C THR A 34 32.63 10.97 -15.34
N LEU A 35 32.98 10.23 -16.40
CA LEU A 35 32.02 9.36 -17.10
C LEU A 35 31.56 8.19 -16.21
N ILE A 36 32.47 7.56 -15.47
CA ILE A 36 32.13 6.48 -14.52
C ILE A 36 31.14 6.99 -13.47
N ASN A 37 31.38 8.18 -12.91
CA ASN A 37 30.47 8.79 -11.94
C ASN A 37 29.08 9.04 -12.52
N PHE A 38 28.98 9.60 -13.73
CA PHE A 38 27.69 9.80 -14.39
C PHE A 38 26.98 8.48 -14.72
N LEU A 39 27.72 7.46 -15.14
CA LEU A 39 27.15 6.13 -15.41
C LEU A 39 26.57 5.52 -14.13
N PHE A 40 27.30 5.58 -13.02
CA PHE A 40 26.80 5.09 -11.72
C PHE A 40 25.58 5.87 -11.24
N GLN A 41 25.58 7.19 -11.36
CA GLN A 41 24.41 8.01 -11.02
C GLN A 41 23.18 7.63 -11.85
N LEU A 42 23.35 7.43 -13.15
CA LEU A 42 22.27 7.03 -14.05
C LEU A 42 21.72 5.64 -13.67
N LEU A 43 22.61 4.67 -13.40
CA LEU A 43 22.23 3.31 -13.02
C LEU A 43 21.56 3.27 -11.64
N MET A 44 22.04 4.05 -10.67
CA MET A 44 21.40 4.20 -9.36
C MET A 44 20.00 4.79 -9.49
N LEU A 45 19.83 5.82 -10.33
CA LEU A 45 18.52 6.45 -10.56
C LEU A 45 17.53 5.46 -11.21
N LEU A 46 17.98 4.77 -12.26
CA LEU A 46 17.17 3.77 -12.98
C LEU A 46 16.86 2.56 -12.09
N GLY A 47 17.84 2.06 -11.33
CA GLY A 47 17.66 0.97 -10.37
C GLY A 47 16.75 1.34 -9.22
N GLY A 48 16.88 2.56 -8.67
CA GLY A 48 16.00 3.10 -7.63
C GLY A 48 14.56 3.21 -8.10
N PHE A 49 14.32 3.78 -9.30
CA PHE A 49 12.99 3.84 -9.90
C PHE A 49 12.41 2.44 -10.18
N GLY A 50 13.23 1.52 -10.70
CA GLY A 50 12.82 0.14 -10.97
C GLY A 50 12.44 -0.62 -9.69
N GLY A 51 13.22 -0.46 -8.63
CA GLY A 51 12.95 -1.05 -7.32
C GLY A 51 11.67 -0.51 -6.68
N LEU A 52 11.47 0.81 -6.73
CA LEU A 52 10.25 1.45 -6.21
C LEU A 52 8.99 0.97 -6.96
N ALA A 53 9.06 0.90 -8.29
CA ALA A 53 7.96 0.43 -9.13
C ALA A 53 7.63 -1.06 -8.90
N ALA A 54 8.63 -1.89 -8.60
CA ALA A 54 8.43 -3.31 -8.26
C ALA A 54 7.72 -3.47 -6.91
N MET A 55 8.13 -2.71 -5.88
CA MET A 55 7.47 -2.69 -4.58
C MET A 55 6.03 -2.19 -4.68
N GLN A 56 5.80 -1.11 -5.42
CA GLN A 56 4.45 -0.57 -5.63
C GLN A 56 3.54 -1.57 -6.37
N ALA A 57 4.10 -2.31 -7.34
CA ALA A 57 3.35 -3.35 -8.04
C ALA A 57 2.97 -4.53 -7.13
N GLN A 58 3.81 -4.87 -6.14
CA GLN A 58 3.51 -5.91 -5.17
C GLN A 58 2.41 -5.47 -4.19
N GLN A 59 2.49 -4.23 -3.69
CA GLN A 59 1.45 -3.65 -2.85
C GLN A 59 0.09 -3.60 -3.55
N ASN A 60 0.06 -3.24 -4.84
CA ASN A 60 -1.20 -3.23 -5.60
C ASN A 60 -1.82 -4.63 -5.73
N LYS A 61 -1.01 -5.68 -5.92
CA LYS A 61 -1.50 -7.07 -5.95
C LYS A 61 -2.05 -7.53 -4.59
N GLU A 62 -1.39 -7.14 -3.50
CA GLU A 62 -1.87 -7.44 -2.15
C GLU A 62 -3.19 -6.71 -1.86
N ILE A 63 -3.32 -5.44 -2.24
CA ILE A 63 -4.57 -4.68 -2.11
C ILE A 63 -5.69 -5.31 -2.94
N GLU A 64 -5.41 -5.75 -4.16
CA GLU A 64 -6.38 -6.44 -5.00
C GLU A 64 -6.83 -7.76 -4.36
N THR A 65 -5.87 -8.54 -3.83
CA THR A 65 -6.14 -9.78 -3.11
C THR A 65 -7.00 -9.54 -1.86
N ILE A 66 -6.68 -8.49 -1.09
CA ILE A 66 -7.47 -8.08 0.09
C ILE A 66 -8.87 -7.68 -0.36
N LYS A 67 -9.03 -6.80 -1.35
CA LYS A 67 -10.36 -6.39 -1.85
C LYS A 67 -11.20 -7.58 -2.29
N THR A 68 -10.60 -8.54 -3.00
CA THR A 68 -11.31 -9.72 -3.50
C THR A 68 -11.75 -10.63 -2.36
N ASN A 69 -10.89 -10.88 -1.37
CA ASN A 69 -11.21 -11.72 -0.21
C ASN A 69 -12.15 -11.03 0.80
N THR A 70 -12.00 -9.72 1.00
CA THR A 70 -12.84 -8.94 1.93
C THR A 70 -14.24 -8.72 1.39
N ASN A 71 -14.42 -8.50 0.07
CA ASN A 71 -15.76 -8.37 -0.51
C ASN A 71 -16.57 -9.68 -0.39
N GLY A 72 -15.95 -10.85 -0.54
CA GLY A 72 -16.62 -12.13 -0.28
C GLY A 72 -16.99 -12.32 1.19
N THR A 73 -16.17 -11.82 2.11
CA THR A 73 -16.40 -11.93 3.56
C THR A 73 -17.46 -10.93 4.05
N LEU A 74 -17.53 -9.73 3.48
CA LEU A 74 -18.56 -8.73 3.77
C LEU A 74 -19.94 -9.20 3.33
N SER A 75 -20.06 -9.73 2.10
CA SER A 75 -21.33 -10.30 1.62
C SER A 75 -21.82 -11.44 2.52
N ARG A 76 -20.90 -12.31 2.97
CA ARG A 76 -21.24 -13.41 3.89
C ARG A 76 -21.69 -12.90 5.26
N LYS A 77 -21.10 -11.80 5.74
CA LYS A 77 -21.52 -11.16 7.00
C LYS A 77 -22.86 -10.45 6.87
N ASP A 78 -23.14 -9.81 5.74
CA ASP A 78 -24.44 -9.19 5.49
C ASP A 78 -25.56 -10.24 5.38
N GLU A 79 -25.29 -11.39 4.76
CA GLU A 79 -26.22 -12.53 4.76
C GLU A 79 -26.44 -13.12 6.16
N GLU A 80 -25.38 -13.29 6.97
CA GLU A 80 -25.52 -13.72 8.37
C GLU A 80 -26.31 -12.70 9.20
N ILE A 81 -26.08 -11.39 9.01
CA ILE A 81 -26.82 -10.33 9.70
C ILE A 81 -28.30 -10.35 9.26
N ALA A 82 -28.58 -10.52 7.98
CA ALA A 82 -29.95 -10.63 7.47
C ALA A 82 -30.66 -11.87 8.04
N ALA A 83 -29.98 -13.02 8.08
CA ALA A 83 -30.50 -14.24 8.66
C ALA A 83 -30.79 -14.08 10.16
N LEU A 84 -29.84 -13.54 10.93
CA LEU A 84 -30.00 -13.29 12.37
C LEU A 84 -31.10 -12.26 12.66
N ARG A 85 -31.23 -11.21 11.83
CA ARG A 85 -32.33 -10.24 11.93
C ARG A 85 -33.68 -10.88 11.64
N ALA A 86 -33.76 -11.80 10.67
CA ALA A 86 -34.99 -12.54 10.39
C ALA A 86 -35.37 -13.45 11.56
N THR A 87 -34.41 -14.18 12.15
CA THR A 87 -34.65 -15.04 13.32
C THR A 87 -35.05 -14.22 14.56
N LEU A 88 -34.43 -13.05 14.76
CA LEU A 88 -34.79 -12.12 15.84
C LEU A 88 -36.17 -11.49 15.64
N ALA A 89 -36.56 -11.16 14.40
CA ALA A 89 -37.91 -10.67 14.11
C ALA A 89 -39.00 -11.71 14.42
N GLU A 90 -38.71 -12.99 14.21
CA GLU A 90 -39.64 -14.10 14.44
C GLU A 90 -39.76 -14.47 15.93
N HIS A 91 -38.65 -14.47 16.67
CA HIS A 91 -38.63 -14.94 18.07
C HIS A 91 -38.66 -13.82 19.12
N ALA A 92 -38.21 -12.61 18.81
CA ALA A 92 -38.10 -11.50 19.74
C ALA A 92 -38.22 -10.13 19.04
N PRO A 93 -39.39 -9.77 18.48
CA PRO A 93 -39.59 -8.52 17.74
C PRO A 93 -39.31 -7.24 18.57
N GLN A 94 -39.27 -7.38 19.90
CA GLN A 94 -38.99 -6.31 20.87
C GLN A 94 -37.51 -5.91 20.89
N ALA A 95 -36.60 -6.76 20.40
CA ALA A 95 -35.16 -6.49 20.33
C ALA A 95 -34.74 -5.70 19.09
N LEU A 96 -35.62 -5.56 18.10
CA LEU A 96 -35.40 -4.76 16.89
C LEU A 96 -35.93 -3.32 17.02
N VAL A 97 -36.46 -2.96 18.18
CA VAL A 97 -36.79 -1.56 18.49
C VAL A 97 -35.47 -0.82 18.59
N GLU A 98 -35.20 0.08 17.64
CA GLU A 98 -34.13 1.07 17.76
C GLU A 98 -34.40 1.88 19.02
N THR A 99 -33.75 1.50 20.12
CA THR A 99 -33.63 2.35 21.28
C THR A 99 -32.68 3.47 20.88
N ASP A 100 -33.29 4.64 20.66
CA ASP A 100 -32.59 5.90 20.57
C ASP A 100 -31.85 6.09 21.90
N THR A 101 -30.61 5.59 21.95
CA THR A 101 -29.71 5.79 23.08
C THR A 101 -29.18 7.20 22.92
N ALA A 102 -30.06 8.15 23.23
CA ALA A 102 -29.67 9.52 23.44
C ALA A 102 -28.49 9.48 24.40
N ALA A 103 -27.34 9.98 23.94
CA ALA A 103 -26.17 10.12 24.78
C ALA A 103 -26.60 10.85 26.04
N ILE A 104 -26.58 10.16 27.19
CA ILE A 104 -26.84 10.80 28.47
C ILE A 104 -25.75 11.86 28.61
N PRO A 105 -26.06 13.18 28.62
CA PRO A 105 -25.04 14.20 28.70
C PRO A 105 -24.52 14.23 30.14
N ILE A 106 -23.54 13.37 30.44
CA ILE A 106 -22.88 13.38 31.74
C ILE A 106 -22.01 14.64 31.79
N THR A 107 -22.31 15.54 32.72
CA THR A 107 -21.51 16.76 32.92
C THR A 107 -20.23 16.43 33.70
N ARG A 108 -19.14 17.17 33.46
CA ARG A 108 -17.85 16.97 34.16
C ARG A 108 -17.97 17.00 35.70
N ALA A 109 -19.00 17.65 36.24
CA ALA A 109 -19.27 17.67 37.67
C ALA A 109 -19.67 16.28 38.20
N GLN A 110 -20.50 15.55 37.45
CA GLN A 110 -20.98 14.21 37.82
C GLN A 110 -19.83 13.18 37.80
N LEU A 111 -18.93 13.26 36.81
CA LEU A 111 -17.73 12.41 36.74
C LEU A 111 -16.73 12.62 37.89
N ARG A 112 -16.74 13.79 38.55
CA ARG A 112 -15.90 14.04 39.73
C ARG A 112 -16.50 13.45 41.00
N GLN A 113 -17.81 13.55 41.15
CA GLN A 113 -18.52 13.07 42.34
C GLN A 113 -18.44 11.54 42.47
N GLU A 114 -18.48 10.82 41.34
CA GLU A 114 -18.35 9.37 41.30
C GLU A 114 -16.93 8.89 41.67
N ARG A 115 -15.89 9.66 41.34
CA ARG A 115 -14.49 9.35 41.73
C ARG A 115 -14.17 9.62 43.20
N GLU A 116 -14.99 10.40 43.89
CA GLU A 116 -14.83 10.68 45.32
C GLU A 116 -15.66 9.72 46.20
N SER A 117 -16.42 8.81 45.57
CA SER A 117 -17.31 7.86 46.25
C SER A 117 -16.76 6.42 46.30
N ASP A 118 -15.57 6.17 45.74
CA ASP A 118 -14.76 4.95 45.87
C ASP A 118 -13.61 5.18 46.87
#